data_AF-A0A1J5KQ09-F1
#
_entry.id   AF-A0A1J5KQ09-F1
#
_cell.length_a   1.000
_cell.length_b   1.000
_cell.length_c   1.000
_cell.angle_alpha   90.00
_cell.angle_beta   90.00
_cell.angle_gamma   90.00
#
_symmetry.space_group_name_H-M   'P 1'
#
loop_
_entity.id
_entity.type
_entity.pdbx_description
1 polymer ?
#
loop_
_entity_poly.entity_id
_entity_poly.type
_entity_poly.pdbx_seq_one_letter_code
_entity_poly.pdbx_strand_id
1 'polypeptide(L)'
;MYEIEILENKNSWIVVNKPPGLSVHNAEDATNLIQELDKLNYKGFSPVNRLDKETSGIMVLSKDKASSAGLQEALSTSNKSKIYYVIVKGSFNKKRKGVYNSPLTNKSEGRKNPAGIKAQRVECLTKYSVIAQTKYLTLLECEIETGRQHQIRKHCILDKHQVIGDKRYGDKKINTLIERKYAFNNMTLHSSSLTFDFEGESYNYNTTIPTSWSPLMSTMLETMINTIETDINNLEEFKKENPTSKEVRKETSLLLNRIESAKKLISENDDLKAKLNNLEQKVSALRS
;
A
#
# COMPACT_ATOMS: atom_id res chain seq x y z
N MET A 1 18.71 -7.86 -14.07
CA MET A 1 17.57 -7.56 -14.96
C MET A 1 16.36 -7.38 -14.07
N TYR A 2 15.56 -6.34 -14.27
CA TYR A 2 14.35 -6.17 -13.49
C TYR A 2 13.28 -7.13 -14.02
N GLU A 3 12.65 -7.88 -13.14
CA GLU A 3 11.46 -8.65 -13.50
C GLU A 3 10.26 -7.71 -13.47
N ILE A 4 9.60 -7.53 -14.62
CA ILE A 4 8.43 -6.67 -14.77
C ILE A 4 7.27 -7.57 -15.15
N GLU A 5 6.33 -7.72 -14.23
CA GLU A 5 5.09 -8.44 -14.47
C GLU A 5 4.14 -7.57 -15.30
N ILE A 6 3.62 -8.15 -16.38
CA ILE A 6 2.60 -7.54 -17.25
C ILE A 6 1.23 -8.00 -16.77
N LEU A 7 0.44 -7.07 -16.23
CA LEU A 7 -0.90 -7.35 -15.71
C LEU A 7 -1.95 -7.34 -16.82
N GLU A 8 -1.75 -6.50 -17.84
CA GLU A 8 -2.63 -6.38 -19.01
C GLU A 8 -1.82 -5.81 -20.17
N ASN A 9 -2.05 -6.30 -21.39
CA ASN A 9 -1.46 -5.76 -22.61
C ASN A 9 -2.52 -5.59 -23.69
N LYS A 10 -2.97 -4.34 -23.90
CA LYS A 10 -3.90 -3.96 -24.98
C LYS A 10 -3.14 -3.25 -26.11
N ASN A 11 -3.84 -3.01 -27.22
CA ASN A 11 -3.25 -2.39 -28.41
C ASN A 11 -2.68 -0.98 -28.16
N SER A 12 -3.39 -0.16 -27.38
CA SER A 12 -3.06 1.25 -27.12
C SER A 12 -2.58 1.55 -25.70
N TRP A 13 -2.62 0.58 -24.78
CA TRP A 13 -2.15 0.75 -23.40
C TRP A 13 -1.79 -0.59 -22.74
N ILE A 14 -1.00 -0.51 -21.68
CA ILE A 14 -0.47 -1.65 -20.94
C ILE A 14 -0.50 -1.33 -19.45
N VAL A 15 -0.69 -2.36 -18.62
CA VAL A 15 -0.60 -2.28 -17.17
C VAL A 15 0.50 -3.21 -16.69
N VAL A 16 1.37 -2.68 -15.84
CA VAL A 16 2.54 -3.40 -15.34
C VAL A 16 2.67 -3.24 -13.84
N ASN A 17 3.26 -4.24 -13.19
CA ASN A 17 3.69 -4.16 -11.81
C ASN A 17 5.17 -3.72 -11.78
N LYS A 18 5.41 -2.44 -11.50
CA LYS A 18 6.76 -1.86 -11.48
C LYS A 18 7.52 -2.35 -10.24
N PRO A 19 8.72 -2.96 -10.38
CA PRO A 19 9.54 -3.31 -9.23
C PRO A 19 10.06 -2.06 -8.49
N PRO A 20 10.42 -2.18 -7.20
CA PRO A 20 11.06 -1.09 -6.46
C PRO A 20 12.47 -0.82 -7.00
N GLY A 21 12.94 0.41 -6.88
CA GLY A 21 14.27 0.85 -7.31
C GLY A 21 14.40 1.17 -8.80
N LEU A 22 13.38 0.87 -9.62
CA LEU A 22 13.33 1.21 -11.04
C LEU A 22 12.61 2.55 -11.25
N SER A 23 13.26 3.54 -11.85
CA SER A 23 12.60 4.80 -12.21
C SER A 23 11.70 4.60 -13.43
N VAL A 24 10.73 5.50 -13.62
CA VAL A 24 9.78 5.37 -14.74
C VAL A 24 10.44 5.75 -16.07
N HIS A 25 11.02 6.95 -16.15
CA HIS A 25 11.58 7.51 -17.39
C HIS A 25 12.77 8.45 -17.14
N ASN A 26 13.43 8.34 -15.97
CA ASN A 26 14.56 9.21 -15.68
C ASN A 26 15.77 8.80 -16.53
N ALA A 27 16.22 9.69 -17.41
CA ALA A 27 17.30 9.42 -18.36
C ALA A 27 18.69 9.37 -17.71
N GLU A 28 18.85 9.89 -16.49
CA GLU A 28 20.11 9.85 -15.74
C GLU A 28 20.36 8.49 -15.07
N ASP A 29 19.33 7.66 -14.93
CA ASP A 29 19.48 6.32 -14.37
C ASP A 29 20.05 5.35 -15.41
N ALA A 30 20.79 4.33 -14.96
CA ALA A 30 21.36 3.31 -15.84
C ALA A 30 20.30 2.55 -16.67
N THR A 31 19.08 2.44 -16.13
CA THR A 31 17.89 1.97 -16.86
C THR A 31 16.62 2.54 -16.22
N ASN A 32 15.49 2.44 -16.92
CA ASN A 32 14.16 2.81 -16.42
C ASN A 32 13.08 1.88 -16.98
N LEU A 33 11.85 2.01 -16.48
CA LEU A 33 10.72 1.16 -16.85
C LEU A 33 10.48 1.13 -18.36
N ILE A 34 10.54 2.28 -19.04
CA ILE A 34 10.32 2.33 -20.49
C ILE A 34 11.41 1.52 -21.22
N GLN A 35 12.67 1.70 -20.84
CA GLN A 35 13.80 0.99 -21.45
C GLN A 35 13.78 -0.52 -21.17
N GLU A 36 13.37 -0.94 -19.96
CA GLU A 36 13.22 -2.37 -19.65
C GLU A 36 12.03 -2.98 -20.43
N LEU A 37 10.92 -2.24 -20.60
CA LEU A 37 9.81 -2.68 -21.44
C LEU A 37 10.21 -2.79 -22.92
N ASP A 38 11.00 -1.84 -23.43
CA ASP A 38 11.53 -1.90 -24.81
C ASP A 38 12.38 -3.18 -25.03
N LYS A 39 13.19 -3.58 -24.04
CA LYS A 39 13.98 -4.84 -24.07
C LYS A 39 13.09 -6.08 -24.10
N LEU A 40 11.89 -6.00 -23.51
CA LEU A 40 10.87 -7.04 -23.52
C LEU A 40 9.95 -6.96 -24.76
N ASN A 41 10.30 -6.15 -25.76
CA ASN A 41 9.51 -5.87 -26.97
C ASN A 41 8.18 -5.13 -26.77
N TYR A 42 7.96 -4.49 -25.61
CA TYR A 42 6.85 -3.58 -25.37
C TYR A 42 7.25 -2.14 -25.68
N LYS A 43 7.21 -1.78 -26.96
CA LYS A 43 7.77 -0.50 -27.45
C LYS A 43 6.74 0.62 -27.57
N GLY A 44 7.21 1.85 -27.37
CA GLY A 44 6.47 3.07 -27.67
C GLY A 44 5.44 3.48 -26.61
N PHE A 45 5.56 2.94 -25.39
CA PHE A 45 4.70 3.32 -24.28
C PHE A 45 5.20 4.56 -23.54
N SER A 46 4.27 5.39 -23.09
CA SER A 46 4.50 6.56 -22.25
C SER A 46 3.68 6.46 -20.96
N PRO A 47 4.20 6.91 -19.81
CA PRO A 47 3.51 6.74 -18.53
C PRO A 47 2.25 7.60 -18.42
N VAL A 48 1.14 6.99 -18.00
CA VAL A 48 -0.13 7.69 -17.71
C VAL A 48 -0.14 8.17 -16.25
N ASN A 49 0.26 7.30 -15.32
CA ASN A 49 0.45 7.65 -13.91
C ASN A 49 1.95 7.65 -13.54
N ARG A 50 2.25 8.05 -12.30
CA ARG A 50 3.61 8.11 -11.79
C ARG A 50 3.73 7.36 -10.48
N LEU A 51 4.83 6.64 -10.33
CA LEU A 51 5.33 6.12 -9.06
C LEU A 51 6.77 6.62 -8.86
N ASP A 52 7.15 6.82 -7.60
CA ASP A 52 8.54 7.14 -7.27
C ASP A 52 9.45 5.95 -7.64
N LYS A 53 10.74 6.22 -7.90
CA LYS A 53 11.73 5.18 -8.22
C LYS A 53 11.68 4.01 -7.25
N GLU A 54 11.67 4.31 -5.95
CA GLU A 54 11.69 3.31 -4.88
C GLU A 54 10.30 2.70 -4.59
N THR A 55 9.22 3.30 -5.10
CA THR A 55 7.85 2.78 -4.93
C THR A 55 7.60 1.68 -5.94
N SER A 56 7.02 0.56 -5.51
CA SER A 56 6.64 -0.56 -6.39
C SER A 56 5.15 -0.53 -6.71
N GLY A 57 4.69 -1.36 -7.65
CA GLY A 57 3.28 -1.62 -7.91
C GLY A 57 2.76 -1.08 -9.23
N ILE A 58 1.44 -0.98 -9.32
CA ILE A 58 0.69 -0.81 -10.56
C ILE A 58 1.00 0.52 -11.28
N MET A 59 1.40 0.41 -12.55
CA MET A 59 1.62 1.50 -13.49
C MET A 59 0.80 1.26 -14.76
N VAL A 60 0.16 2.30 -15.25
CA VAL A 60 -0.53 2.33 -16.54
C VAL A 60 0.31 3.13 -17.52
N LEU A 61 0.53 2.59 -18.72
CA LEU A 61 1.22 3.26 -19.81
C LEU A 61 0.39 3.20 -21.09
N SER A 62 0.49 4.24 -21.92
CA SER A 62 -0.27 4.40 -23.16
C SER A 62 0.67 4.57 -24.35
N LYS A 63 0.27 4.07 -25.51
CA LYS A 63 1.06 4.10 -26.75
C LYS A 63 0.86 5.38 -27.55
N ASP A 64 -0.31 6.01 -27.43
CA ASP A 64 -0.67 7.22 -28.16
C ASP A 64 -1.25 8.29 -27.25
N LYS A 65 -1.34 9.52 -27.78
CA LYS A 65 -1.80 10.70 -27.05
C LYS A 65 -3.29 10.63 -26.67
N ALA A 66 -4.12 9.99 -27.49
CA ALA A 66 -5.56 9.92 -27.25
C ALA A 66 -5.84 9.01 -26.06
N SER A 67 -5.29 7.78 -26.06
CA SER A 67 -5.37 6.89 -24.90
C SER A 67 -4.68 7.47 -23.68
N SER A 68 -3.55 8.18 -23.84
CA SER A 68 -2.90 8.86 -22.71
C SER A 68 -3.81 9.87 -22.03
N ALA A 69 -4.46 10.74 -22.81
CA ALA A 69 -5.35 11.76 -22.28
C ALA A 69 -6.57 11.15 -21.59
N GLY A 70 -7.23 10.19 -22.24
CA GLY A 70 -8.43 9.55 -21.68
C GLY A 70 -8.12 8.71 -20.43
N LEU A 71 -6.99 8.00 -20.39
CA LEU A 71 -6.56 7.26 -19.18
C LEU A 71 -6.15 8.21 -18.05
N GLN A 72 -5.50 9.35 -18.36
CA GLN A 72 -5.19 10.36 -17.34
C GLN A 72 -6.46 10.95 -16.74
N GLU A 73 -7.47 11.22 -17.57
CA GLU A 73 -8.79 11.66 -17.13
C GLU A 73 -9.43 10.60 -16.23
N ALA A 74 -9.53 9.35 -16.69
CA ALA A 74 -10.04 8.22 -15.91
C ALA A 74 -9.37 8.11 -14.53
N LEU A 75 -8.04 8.24 -14.48
CA LEU A 75 -7.23 8.21 -13.25
C LEU A 75 -7.27 9.51 -12.43
N SER A 76 -8.11 10.47 -12.81
CA SER A 76 -8.37 11.72 -12.10
C SER A 76 -9.83 11.86 -11.64
N THR A 77 -10.79 11.14 -12.24
CA THR A 77 -12.22 11.15 -11.85
C THR A 77 -12.50 10.56 -10.47
N SER A 78 -13.73 10.71 -9.96
CA SER A 78 -14.15 10.17 -8.66
C SER A 78 -14.35 8.65 -8.63
N ASN A 79 -14.56 7.99 -9.78
CA ASN A 79 -14.82 6.54 -9.84
C ASN A 79 -13.54 5.70 -9.71
N LYS A 80 -12.38 6.34 -9.54
CA LYS A 80 -11.12 5.66 -9.34
C LYS A 80 -10.91 5.27 -7.88
N SER A 81 -10.23 4.15 -7.66
CA SER A 81 -9.63 3.82 -6.35
C SER A 81 -8.16 3.48 -6.54
N LYS A 82 -7.33 3.96 -5.60
CA LYS A 82 -5.88 3.77 -5.59
C LYS A 82 -5.44 3.36 -4.20
N ILE A 83 -5.18 2.07 -4.02
CA ILE A 83 -4.82 1.49 -2.73
C ILE A 83 -3.33 1.20 -2.69
N TYR A 84 -2.69 1.62 -1.61
CA TYR A 84 -1.29 1.42 -1.34
C TYR A 84 -1.09 0.70 -0.02
N TYR A 85 -0.09 -0.17 0.04
CA TYR A 85 0.45 -0.64 1.31
C TYR A 85 1.72 0.13 1.66
N VAL A 86 1.88 0.45 2.94
CA VAL A 86 3.06 1.16 3.45
C VAL A 86 3.41 0.69 4.85
N ILE A 87 4.71 0.49 5.13
CA ILE A 87 5.19 0.25 6.50
C ILE A 87 5.78 1.55 7.03
N VAL A 88 5.28 1.99 8.19
CA VAL A 88 5.69 3.22 8.84
C VAL A 88 6.25 2.97 10.23
N LYS A 89 7.09 3.89 10.69
CA LYS A 89 7.62 3.91 12.05
C LYS A 89 6.50 4.13 13.08
N GLY A 90 6.61 3.45 14.20
CA GLY A 90 5.77 3.61 15.40
C GLY A 90 4.49 2.78 15.34
N SER A 91 3.66 2.96 16.36
CA SER A 91 2.33 2.37 16.50
C SER A 91 1.27 3.47 16.56
N PHE A 92 0.07 3.17 16.09
CA PHE A 92 -1.08 4.05 16.19
C PHE A 92 -1.88 3.73 17.46
N ASN A 93 -2.56 4.74 18.02
CA ASN A 93 -3.46 4.60 19.16
C ASN A 93 -4.69 3.72 18.80
N LYS A 94 -5.63 3.51 19.73
CA LYS A 94 -6.79 2.59 19.56
C LYS A 94 -7.57 2.73 18.23
N LYS A 95 -7.59 3.92 17.61
CA LYS A 95 -8.26 4.11 16.30
C LYS A 95 -7.42 3.49 15.18
N ARG A 96 -7.94 2.41 14.60
CA ARG A 96 -7.32 1.69 13.47
C ARG A 96 -7.61 2.31 12.10
N LYS A 97 -8.31 3.46 12.04
CA LYS A 97 -8.59 4.18 10.80
C LYS A 97 -8.42 5.67 11.03
N GLY A 98 -7.99 6.38 9.99
CA GLY A 98 -7.83 7.83 10.03
C GLY A 98 -7.72 8.44 8.64
N VAL A 99 -7.53 9.76 8.63
CA VAL A 99 -7.45 10.56 7.41
C VAL A 99 -6.31 11.56 7.56
N TYR A 100 -5.39 11.56 6.61
CA TYR A 100 -4.44 12.64 6.43
C TYR A 100 -5.04 13.66 5.46
N ASN A 101 -5.27 14.88 5.96
CA ASN A 101 -5.84 16.00 5.21
C ASN A 101 -4.92 17.23 5.14
N SER A 102 -3.66 17.08 5.57
CA SER A 102 -2.68 18.17 5.50
C SER A 102 -2.44 18.57 4.04
N PRO A 103 -2.57 19.86 3.67
CA PRO A 103 -2.37 20.31 2.31
C PRO A 103 -0.88 20.27 1.93
N LEU A 104 -0.58 19.94 0.69
CA LEU A 104 0.78 19.68 0.20
C LEU A 104 1.05 20.41 -1.11
N THR A 105 2.29 20.78 -1.37
CA THR A 105 2.69 21.25 -2.71
C THR A 105 2.89 20.08 -3.69
N ASN A 106 2.91 20.40 -4.98
CA ASN A 106 3.25 19.45 -6.05
C ASN A 106 4.76 19.18 -6.16
N LYS A 107 5.61 19.92 -5.42
CA LYS A 107 7.07 19.81 -5.49
C LYS A 107 7.62 19.15 -4.24
N SER A 108 8.72 18.42 -4.39
CA SER A 108 9.43 17.84 -3.27
C SER A 108 10.48 18.81 -2.74
N GLU A 109 10.21 19.41 -1.57
CA GLU A 109 11.10 20.38 -0.91
C GLU A 109 11.98 19.75 0.20
N GLY A 110 12.11 18.42 0.19
CA GLY A 110 12.96 17.70 1.14
C GLY A 110 12.39 17.61 2.56
N ARG A 111 13.20 17.09 3.48
CA ARG A 111 12.77 16.75 4.85
C ARG A 111 12.47 17.96 5.75
N LYS A 112 13.11 19.10 5.50
CA LYS A 112 12.94 20.33 6.30
C LYS A 112 11.59 20.99 6.07
N ASN A 113 11.01 20.85 4.88
CA ASN A 113 9.69 21.36 4.54
C ASN A 113 8.85 20.31 3.81
N PRO A 114 8.42 19.23 4.49
CA PRO A 114 7.73 18.12 3.84
C PRO A 114 6.36 18.51 3.26
N ALA A 115 5.72 19.55 3.78
CA ALA A 115 4.47 20.08 3.21
C ALA A 115 4.70 21.03 2.01
N GLY A 116 5.91 21.56 1.87
CA GLY A 116 6.30 22.53 0.83
C GLY A 116 5.88 23.99 1.13
N ILE A 117 6.16 24.93 0.24
CA ILE A 117 5.83 26.36 0.38
C ILE A 117 4.32 26.57 0.60
N LYS A 118 3.95 27.25 1.69
CA LYS A 118 2.55 27.44 2.12
C LYS A 118 1.62 27.96 1.01
N ALA A 119 2.07 28.95 0.24
CA ALA A 119 1.29 29.57 -0.84
C ALA A 119 1.00 28.64 -2.04
N GLN A 120 1.70 27.51 -2.16
CA GLN A 120 1.55 26.55 -3.26
C GLN A 120 0.89 25.24 -2.81
N ARG A 121 0.45 25.15 -1.56
CA ARG A 121 -0.17 23.95 -1.02
C ARG A 121 -1.60 23.85 -1.51
N VAL A 122 -2.01 22.63 -1.86
CA VAL A 122 -3.37 22.29 -2.26
C VAL A 122 -3.89 21.18 -1.38
N GLU A 123 -5.21 21.08 -1.25
CA GLU A 123 -5.85 20.02 -0.48
C GLU A 123 -5.46 18.65 -1.01
N CYS A 124 -5.21 17.74 -0.07
CA CYS A 124 -4.77 16.39 -0.33
C CYS A 124 -5.42 15.45 0.68
N LEU A 125 -6.05 14.38 0.21
CA LEU A 125 -6.67 13.40 1.08
C LEU A 125 -6.02 12.03 0.90
N THR A 126 -5.62 11.44 2.03
CA THR A 126 -5.19 10.04 2.13
C THR A 126 -5.95 9.42 3.29
N LYS A 127 -6.85 8.49 3.00
CA LYS A 127 -7.49 7.65 4.03
C LYS A 127 -6.52 6.52 4.37
N TYR A 128 -6.44 6.12 5.63
CA TYR A 128 -5.62 4.99 6.02
C TYR A 128 -6.31 4.06 7.01
N SER A 129 -5.96 2.78 6.93
CA SER A 129 -6.36 1.73 7.87
C SER A 129 -5.12 1.00 8.40
N VAL A 130 -5.06 0.78 9.72
CA VAL A 130 -4.02 0.02 10.41
C VAL A 130 -4.30 -1.47 10.25
N ILE A 131 -3.52 -2.12 9.38
CA ILE A 131 -3.66 -3.55 9.10
C ILE A 131 -2.97 -4.38 10.16
N ALA A 132 -1.69 -4.09 10.42
CA ALA A 132 -0.88 -4.75 11.43
C ALA A 132 0.02 -3.72 12.12
N GLN A 133 0.31 -3.89 13.40
CA GLN A 133 1.30 -3.07 14.08
C GLN A 133 2.02 -3.82 15.18
N THR A 134 3.30 -3.51 15.33
CA THR A 134 4.13 -3.84 16.49
C THR A 134 4.28 -2.58 17.35
N LYS A 135 5.05 -2.66 18.43
CA LYS A 135 5.46 -1.48 19.20
C LYS A 135 6.21 -0.43 18.37
N TYR A 136 6.88 -0.83 17.29
CA TYR A 136 7.83 0.02 16.56
C TYR A 136 7.48 0.27 15.10
N LEU A 137 6.56 -0.49 14.53
CA LEU A 137 6.24 -0.47 13.10
C LEU A 137 4.75 -0.70 12.89
N THR A 138 4.18 -0.07 11.87
CA THR A 138 2.79 -0.24 11.47
C THR A 138 2.69 -0.44 9.97
N LEU A 139 1.96 -1.48 9.54
CA LEU A 139 1.52 -1.68 8.17
C LEU A 139 0.18 -0.98 8.00
N LEU A 140 0.15 0.01 7.11
CA LEU A 140 -1.04 0.73 6.72
C LEU A 140 -1.47 0.30 5.33
N GLU A 141 -2.78 0.20 5.14
CA GLU A 141 -3.42 0.38 3.85
C GLU A 141 -3.76 1.87 3.70
N CYS A 142 -3.47 2.45 2.55
CA CYS A 142 -3.69 3.86 2.24
C CYS A 142 -4.49 3.97 0.94
N GLU A 143 -5.61 4.66 0.98
CA GLU A 143 -6.38 5.04 -0.20
C GLU A 143 -6.18 6.54 -0.47
N ILE A 144 -5.74 6.90 -1.68
CA ILE A 144 -5.52 8.30 -2.06
C ILE A 144 -6.62 8.80 -2.99
N GLU A 145 -7.19 9.97 -2.67
CA GLU A 145 -8.14 10.65 -3.57
C GLU A 145 -7.40 11.58 -4.55
N THR A 146 -6.27 12.14 -4.09
CA THR A 146 -5.39 13.03 -4.85
C THR A 146 -4.03 12.39 -5.12
N GLY A 147 -3.33 12.81 -6.19
CA GLY A 147 -2.04 12.24 -6.62
C GLY A 147 -0.85 13.20 -6.57
N ARG A 148 -0.56 13.83 -5.43
CA ARG A 148 0.59 14.76 -5.31
C ARG A 148 1.92 14.02 -5.20
N GLN A 149 3.01 14.68 -5.64
CA GLN A 149 4.36 14.10 -5.55
C GLN A 149 4.69 13.71 -4.10
N HIS A 150 5.07 12.44 -3.87
CA HIS A 150 5.38 11.88 -2.56
C HIS A 150 4.25 12.00 -1.52
N GLN A 151 2.97 12.06 -1.93
CA GLN A 151 1.84 12.38 -1.03
C GLN A 151 1.82 11.54 0.25
N ILE A 152 1.74 10.20 0.15
CA ILE A 152 1.71 9.29 1.31
C ILE A 152 2.94 9.52 2.18
N ARG A 153 4.13 9.58 1.58
CA ARG A 153 5.41 9.79 2.28
C ARG A 153 5.44 11.10 3.07
N LYS A 154 4.92 12.19 2.48
CA LYS A 154 4.83 13.52 3.10
C LYS A 154 3.80 13.56 4.23
N HIS A 155 2.63 12.94 4.04
CA HIS A 155 1.63 12.80 5.11
C HIS A 155 2.19 12.00 6.30
N CYS A 156 2.82 10.86 6.03
CA CYS A 156 3.47 10.01 7.02
C CYS A 156 4.52 10.76 7.87
N ILE A 157 5.44 11.52 7.26
CA ILE A 157 6.42 12.30 8.04
C ILE A 157 5.78 13.45 8.82
N LEU A 158 4.76 14.12 8.27
CA LEU A 158 4.04 15.19 8.97
C LEU A 158 3.33 14.66 10.22
N ASP A 159 2.83 13.43 10.17
CA ASP A 159 2.23 12.72 11.31
C ASP A 159 3.27 12.01 12.20
N LYS A 160 4.58 12.22 11.96
CA LYS A 160 5.69 11.60 12.71
C LYS A 160 5.78 10.06 12.60
N HIS A 161 5.10 9.48 11.63
CA HIS A 161 5.13 8.06 11.28
C HIS A 161 5.84 7.86 9.94
N GLN A 162 7.16 8.09 9.89
CA GLN A 162 7.90 8.06 8.62
C GLN A 162 7.91 6.67 7.97
N VAL A 163 7.88 6.61 6.63
CA VAL A 163 7.96 5.37 5.85
C VAL A 163 9.31 4.68 6.05
N ILE A 164 9.29 3.36 6.28
CA ILE A 164 10.50 2.56 6.45
C ILE A 164 11.24 2.42 5.12
N GLY A 165 12.56 2.60 5.16
CA GLY A 165 13.43 2.57 3.98
C GLY A 165 13.39 3.84 3.13
N ASP A 166 12.56 4.83 3.47
CA ASP A 166 12.54 6.10 2.75
C ASP A 166 13.83 6.90 3.05
N LYS A 167 14.70 7.04 2.05
CA LYS A 167 15.98 7.78 2.19
C LYS A 167 15.80 9.30 2.33
N ARG A 168 14.66 9.86 1.89
CA ARG A 168 14.39 11.30 1.86
C ARG A 168 13.62 11.78 3.08
N TYR A 169 12.52 11.10 3.41
CA TYR A 169 11.64 11.48 4.52
C TYR A 169 11.72 10.51 5.71
N GLY A 170 12.38 9.36 5.56
CA GLY A 170 12.49 8.33 6.59
C GLY A 170 13.33 8.74 7.80
N ASP A 171 13.16 8.00 8.89
CA ASP A 171 14.04 8.11 10.06
C ASP A 171 15.32 7.31 9.82
N LYS A 172 16.47 8.00 9.70
CA LYS A 172 17.77 7.37 9.45
C LYS A 172 18.13 6.35 10.53
N LYS A 173 17.84 6.61 11.80
CA LYS A 173 18.19 5.69 12.91
C LYS A 173 17.38 4.41 12.79
N ILE A 174 16.08 4.52 12.54
CA ILE A 174 15.21 3.34 12.35
C ILE A 174 15.62 2.57 11.10
N ASN A 175 15.85 3.24 9.98
CA ASN A 175 16.28 2.57 8.75
C ASN A 175 17.60 1.80 8.95
N THR A 176 18.60 2.38 9.63
CA THR A 176 19.85 1.66 9.97
C THR A 176 19.62 0.46 10.89
N LEU A 177 18.70 0.56 11.85
CA LEU A 177 18.36 -0.58 12.72
C LEU A 177 17.66 -1.70 11.94
N ILE A 178 16.72 -1.36 11.06
CA ILE A 178 16.02 -2.32 10.21
C ILE A 178 17.00 -2.99 9.24
N GLU A 179 17.89 -2.23 8.61
CA GLU A 179 18.90 -2.76 7.72
C GLU A 179 19.84 -3.75 8.43
N ARG A 180 20.31 -3.41 9.65
CA ARG A 180 21.16 -4.31 10.43
C ARG A 180 20.45 -5.57 10.90
N LYS A 181 19.18 -5.44 11.31
CA LYS A 181 18.44 -6.56 11.92
C LYS A 181 17.84 -7.51 10.88
N TYR A 182 17.38 -6.97 9.74
CA TYR A 182 16.61 -7.71 8.75
C TYR A 182 17.30 -7.77 7.37
N ALA A 183 18.52 -7.23 7.23
CA ALA A 183 19.20 -7.08 5.95
C ALA A 183 18.32 -6.38 4.88
N PHE A 184 17.51 -5.42 5.32
CA PHE A 184 16.46 -4.80 4.50
C PHE A 184 16.62 -3.28 4.42
N ASN A 185 16.69 -2.73 3.21
CA ASN A 185 16.88 -1.29 2.98
C ASN A 185 15.98 -0.69 1.88
N ASN A 186 15.01 -1.46 1.36
CA ASN A 186 14.04 -0.98 0.38
C ASN A 186 13.00 -0.07 1.03
N MET A 187 12.50 0.90 0.27
CA MET A 187 11.35 1.69 0.71
C MET A 187 10.08 0.83 0.70
N THR A 188 9.35 0.89 1.81
CA THR A 188 8.12 0.11 2.01
C THR A 188 6.89 0.91 1.57
N LEU A 189 6.79 1.18 0.27
CA LEU A 189 5.58 1.74 -0.35
C LEU A 189 5.25 0.99 -1.64
N HIS A 190 4.03 0.45 -1.73
CA HIS A 190 3.59 -0.38 -2.84
C HIS A 190 2.18 0.02 -3.30
N SER A 191 2.00 0.28 -4.60
CA SER A 191 0.71 0.54 -5.25
C SER A 191 0.02 -0.79 -5.54
N SER A 192 -0.84 -1.23 -4.63
CA SER A 192 -1.38 -2.60 -4.60
C SER A 192 -2.67 -2.78 -5.38
N SER A 193 -3.53 -1.76 -5.45
CA SER A 193 -4.78 -1.84 -6.22
C SER A 193 -5.04 -0.56 -6.99
N LEU A 194 -5.54 -0.72 -8.21
CA LEU A 194 -5.95 0.35 -9.09
C LEU A 194 -7.27 -0.01 -9.78
N THR A 195 -8.29 0.80 -9.52
CA THR A 195 -9.60 0.71 -10.17
C THR A 195 -9.89 2.00 -10.93
N PHE A 196 -10.41 1.89 -12.15
CA PHE A 196 -10.85 3.03 -12.96
C PHE A 196 -11.79 2.59 -14.09
N ASP A 197 -12.62 3.52 -14.56
CA ASP A 197 -13.47 3.35 -15.73
C ASP A 197 -12.80 3.97 -16.95
N PHE A 198 -12.73 3.24 -18.07
CA PHE A 198 -12.18 3.75 -19.32
C PHE A 198 -12.94 3.14 -20.51
N GLU A 199 -13.33 3.98 -21.48
CA GLU A 199 -14.07 3.56 -22.69
C GLU A 199 -15.35 2.73 -22.42
N GLY A 200 -16.03 3.01 -21.31
CA GLY A 200 -17.28 2.33 -20.93
C GLY A 200 -17.08 1.00 -20.18
N GLU A 201 -15.85 0.60 -19.91
CA GLU A 201 -15.50 -0.58 -19.13
C GLU A 201 -14.88 -0.21 -17.78
N SER A 202 -15.16 -1.00 -16.75
CA SER A 202 -14.54 -0.88 -15.41
C SER A 202 -13.36 -1.84 -15.31
N TYR A 203 -12.18 -1.31 -15.02
CA TYR A 203 -10.95 -2.08 -14.83
C TYR A 203 -10.54 -2.13 -13.36
N ASN A 204 -10.13 -3.31 -12.89
CA ASN A 204 -9.64 -3.51 -11.53
C ASN A 204 -8.38 -4.39 -11.52
N TYR A 205 -7.25 -3.78 -11.16
CA TYR A 205 -5.96 -4.44 -11.08
C TYR A 205 -5.52 -4.55 -9.62
N ASN A 206 -4.97 -5.71 -9.25
CA ASN A 206 -4.46 -5.98 -7.92
C ASN A 206 -3.10 -6.66 -8.01
N THR A 207 -2.18 -6.28 -7.13
CA THR A 207 -0.86 -6.88 -6.96
C THR A 207 -0.59 -7.18 -5.50
N THR A 208 0.15 -8.26 -5.24
CA THR A 208 0.60 -8.61 -3.90
C THR A 208 1.77 -7.73 -3.47
N ILE A 209 1.97 -7.59 -2.16
CA ILE A 209 3.16 -6.91 -1.63
C ILE A 209 4.41 -7.60 -2.20
N PRO A 210 5.43 -6.86 -2.69
CA PRO A 210 6.59 -7.45 -3.29
C PRO A 210 7.33 -8.36 -2.30
N THR A 211 7.77 -9.53 -2.77
CA THR A 211 8.55 -10.51 -2.00
C THR A 211 9.83 -9.92 -1.40
N SER A 212 10.36 -8.83 -1.98
CA SER A 212 11.48 -8.09 -1.39
C SER A 212 11.20 -7.58 0.04
N TRP A 213 9.94 -7.43 0.44
CA TRP A 213 9.55 -7.03 1.80
C TRP A 213 9.50 -8.18 2.81
N SER A 214 9.63 -9.44 2.36
CA SER A 214 9.51 -10.63 3.21
C SER A 214 10.29 -10.55 4.53
N PRO A 215 11.56 -10.06 4.59
CA PRO A 215 12.29 -9.97 5.85
C PRO A 215 11.57 -9.16 6.94
N LEU A 216 10.81 -8.13 6.54
CA LEU A 216 10.06 -7.27 7.46
C LEU A 216 8.60 -7.74 7.59
N MET A 217 8.01 -8.22 6.50
CA MET A 217 6.61 -8.64 6.45
C MET A 217 6.33 -9.85 7.32
N SER A 218 7.21 -10.84 7.39
CA SER A 218 6.99 -12.03 8.23
C SER A 218 6.69 -11.66 9.70
N THR A 219 7.51 -10.77 10.29
CA THR A 219 7.27 -10.27 11.66
C THR A 219 5.94 -9.51 11.80
N MET A 220 5.58 -8.71 10.79
CA MET A 220 4.33 -7.94 10.81
C MET A 220 3.11 -8.86 10.71
N LEU A 221 3.17 -9.88 9.85
CA LEU A 221 2.09 -10.85 9.65
C LEU A 221 1.90 -11.75 10.87
N GLU A 222 2.98 -12.23 11.49
CA GLU A 222 2.92 -12.97 12.75
C GLU A 222 2.27 -12.13 13.86
N THR A 223 2.70 -10.88 14.01
CA THR A 223 2.12 -9.97 15.02
C THR A 223 0.63 -9.72 14.77
N MET A 224 0.24 -9.58 13.49
CA MET A 224 -1.16 -9.44 13.10
C MET A 224 -1.99 -10.66 13.52
N ILE A 225 -1.52 -11.86 13.21
CA ILE A 225 -2.19 -13.13 13.56
C ILE A 225 -2.33 -13.26 15.07
N ASN A 226 -1.25 -13.02 15.82
CA ASN A 226 -1.27 -13.09 17.29
C ASN A 226 -2.24 -12.06 17.90
N THR A 227 -2.34 -10.87 17.30
CA THR A 227 -3.30 -9.84 17.75
C THR A 227 -4.74 -10.27 17.46
N ILE A 228 -5.01 -10.83 16.27
CA ILE A 228 -6.33 -11.37 15.93
C ILE A 228 -6.69 -12.49 16.91
N GLU A 229 -5.80 -13.44 17.15
CA GLU A 229 -6.02 -14.54 18.09
C GLU A 229 -6.32 -14.03 19.51
N THR A 230 -5.57 -13.05 20.00
CA THR A 230 -5.81 -12.43 21.32
C THR A 230 -7.19 -11.79 21.39
N ASP A 231 -7.59 -11.04 20.35
CA ASP A 231 -8.90 -10.38 20.30
C ASP A 231 -10.06 -11.40 20.22
N ILE A 232 -9.85 -12.55 19.57
CA ILE A 232 -10.81 -13.65 19.53
C ILE A 232 -10.99 -14.25 20.93
N ASN A 233 -9.89 -14.55 21.62
CA ASN A 233 -9.93 -15.13 22.97
C ASN A 233 -10.65 -14.19 23.94
N ASN A 234 -10.36 -12.88 23.87
CA ASN A 234 -11.06 -11.87 24.68
C ASN A 234 -12.56 -11.83 24.38
N LEU A 235 -12.94 -11.96 23.10
CA LEU A 235 -14.36 -11.96 22.70
C LEU A 235 -15.08 -13.24 23.14
N GLU A 236 -14.39 -14.38 23.12
CA GLU A 236 -14.89 -15.66 23.65
C GLU A 236 -15.22 -15.56 25.15
N GLU A 237 -14.31 -14.98 25.94
CA GLU A 237 -14.55 -14.73 27.37
C GLU A 237 -15.72 -13.78 27.58
N PHE A 238 -15.75 -12.65 26.86
CA PHE A 238 -16.85 -11.69 26.96
C PHE A 238 -18.21 -12.30 26.58
N LYS A 239 -18.27 -13.17 25.56
CA LYS A 239 -19.49 -13.86 25.13
C LYS A 239 -20.02 -14.81 26.19
N LYS A 240 -19.15 -15.50 26.95
CA LYS A 240 -19.58 -16.39 28.06
C LYS A 240 -20.39 -15.62 29.10
N GLU A 241 -19.98 -14.39 29.40
CA GLU A 241 -20.67 -13.50 30.33
C GLU A 241 -21.88 -12.78 29.69
N ASN A 242 -21.87 -12.58 28.37
CA ASN A 242 -22.84 -11.75 27.64
C ASN A 242 -23.36 -12.41 26.33
N PRO A 243 -24.04 -13.56 26.41
CA PRO A 243 -24.29 -14.44 25.25
C PRO A 243 -25.15 -13.83 24.13
N THR A 244 -26.03 -12.88 24.46
CA THR A 244 -26.95 -12.24 23.49
C THR A 244 -26.53 -10.82 23.11
N SER A 245 -25.34 -10.38 23.51
CA SER A 245 -24.88 -9.01 23.30
C SER A 245 -24.74 -8.65 21.82
N LYS A 246 -25.30 -7.50 21.44
CA LYS A 246 -25.10 -6.91 20.10
C LYS A 246 -23.62 -6.57 19.85
N GLU A 247 -22.86 -6.27 20.91
CA GLU A 247 -21.42 -6.01 20.84
C GLU A 247 -20.68 -7.23 20.29
N VAL A 248 -21.05 -8.44 20.73
CA VAL A 248 -20.43 -9.69 20.27
C VAL A 248 -20.57 -9.83 18.75
N ARG A 249 -21.79 -9.67 18.22
CA ARG A 249 -22.05 -9.79 16.77
C ARG A 249 -21.25 -8.78 15.95
N LYS A 250 -21.13 -7.55 16.46
CA LYS A 250 -20.37 -6.47 15.82
C LYS A 250 -18.87 -6.78 15.79
N GLU A 251 -18.30 -7.17 16.93
CA GLU A 251 -16.87 -7.50 17.04
C GLU A 251 -16.52 -8.78 16.25
N THR A 252 -17.39 -9.79 16.24
CA THR A 252 -17.25 -10.97 15.37
C THR A 252 -17.15 -10.57 13.90
N SER A 253 -18.01 -9.67 13.44
CA SER A 253 -17.98 -9.19 12.05
C SER A 253 -16.70 -8.40 11.74
N LEU A 254 -16.23 -7.58 12.69
CA LEU A 254 -14.97 -6.84 12.55
C LEU A 254 -13.76 -7.78 12.49
N LEU A 255 -13.73 -8.83 13.32
CA LEU A 255 -12.67 -9.84 13.34
C LEU A 255 -12.62 -10.65 12.04
N LEU A 256 -13.77 -11.05 11.50
CA LEU A 256 -13.82 -11.73 10.19
C LEU A 256 -13.27 -10.84 9.07
N ASN A 257 -13.64 -9.57 9.03
CA ASN A 257 -13.08 -8.63 8.04
C ASN A 257 -11.56 -8.48 8.18
N ARG A 258 -11.03 -8.50 9.41
CA ARG A 258 -9.57 -8.48 9.66
C ARG A 258 -8.90 -9.76 9.18
N ILE A 259 -9.51 -10.92 9.39
CA ILE A 259 -9.00 -12.21 8.92
C ILE A 259 -8.99 -12.24 7.39
N GLU A 260 -10.06 -11.78 6.74
CA GLU A 260 -10.12 -11.70 5.27
C GLU A 260 -9.01 -10.78 4.73
N SER A 261 -8.81 -9.61 5.34
CA SER A 261 -7.73 -8.68 4.99
C SER A 261 -6.36 -9.32 5.18
N ALA A 262 -6.17 -10.07 6.28
CA ALA A 262 -4.94 -10.81 6.52
C ALA A 262 -4.69 -11.91 5.47
N LYS A 263 -5.72 -12.65 5.07
CA LYS A 263 -5.61 -13.68 4.02
C LYS A 263 -5.19 -13.07 2.67
N LYS A 264 -5.70 -11.89 2.32
CA LYS A 264 -5.29 -11.16 1.10
C LYS A 264 -3.80 -10.79 1.11
N LEU A 265 -3.24 -10.51 2.28
CA LEU A 265 -1.80 -10.22 2.43
C LEU A 265 -0.91 -11.46 2.47
N ILE A 266 -1.46 -12.60 2.89
CA ILE A 266 -0.73 -13.87 3.08
C ILE A 266 -1.07 -14.81 1.92
N SER A 267 -0.64 -14.45 0.71
CA SER A 267 -0.90 -15.26 -0.49
C SER A 267 0.05 -16.45 -0.66
N GLU A 268 1.24 -16.42 -0.03
CA GLU A 268 2.33 -17.37 -0.32
C GLU A 268 2.87 -18.14 0.91
N ASN A 269 2.30 -17.93 2.10
CA ASN A 269 2.73 -18.63 3.32
C ASN A 269 1.64 -19.57 3.85
N ASP A 270 1.77 -20.87 3.55
CA ASP A 270 0.75 -21.86 3.85
C ASP A 270 0.55 -22.09 5.36
N ASP A 271 1.60 -22.00 6.17
CA ASP A 271 1.50 -22.11 7.62
C ASP A 271 0.66 -20.96 8.22
N LEU A 272 0.93 -19.73 7.78
CA LEU A 272 0.16 -18.56 8.24
C LEU A 272 -1.27 -18.58 7.71
N LYS A 273 -1.50 -19.08 6.48
CA LYS A 273 -2.87 -19.33 5.97
C LYS A 273 -3.62 -20.35 6.81
N ALA A 274 -2.98 -21.47 7.16
CA ALA A 274 -3.59 -22.50 7.99
C ALA A 274 -4.00 -21.94 9.37
N LYS A 275 -3.14 -21.12 9.98
CA LYS A 275 -3.47 -20.39 11.22
C LYS A 275 -4.68 -19.47 11.03
N LEU A 276 -4.71 -18.66 9.97
CA LEU A 276 -5.85 -17.77 9.69
C LEU A 276 -7.16 -18.53 9.46
N ASN A 277 -7.12 -19.68 8.77
CA ASN A 277 -8.29 -20.52 8.55
C ASN A 277 -8.84 -21.09 9.88
N ASN A 278 -7.95 -21.51 10.79
CA ASN A 278 -8.37 -21.95 12.13
C ASN A 278 -9.02 -20.80 12.92
N LEU A 279 -8.40 -19.62 12.92
CA LEU A 279 -8.97 -18.44 13.58
C LEU A 279 -10.33 -18.05 13.00
N GLU A 280 -10.50 -18.12 11.68
CA GLU A 280 -11.79 -17.84 11.02
C GLU A 280 -12.90 -18.78 11.48
N GLN A 281 -12.59 -20.08 11.60
CA GLN A 281 -13.53 -21.07 12.12
C GLN A 281 -13.92 -20.75 13.57
N LYS A 282 -12.94 -20.43 14.43
CA LYS A 282 -13.20 -20.00 15.82
C LYS A 282 -14.12 -18.78 15.88
N VAL A 283 -13.83 -17.73 15.12
CA VAL A 283 -14.65 -16.51 15.09
C VAL A 283 -16.05 -16.78 14.56
N SER A 284 -16.16 -17.60 13.51
CA SER A 284 -17.44 -17.95 12.91
C SER A 284 -18.36 -18.69 13.88
N ALA A 285 -17.80 -19.55 14.74
CA ALA A 285 -18.52 -20.21 15.83
C ALA A 285 -19.06 -19.23 16.90
N LEU A 286 -18.56 -17.99 16.96
CA LEU A 286 -19.12 -16.98 17.85
C LEU A 286 -20.43 -16.37 17.33
N ARG A 287 -20.80 -16.59 16.06
CA ARG A 287 -22.07 -16.13 15.49
C ARG A 287 -23.29 -16.91 15.98
N SER A 288 -23.13 -18.21 16.27
CA SER A 288 -24.18 -19.09 16.82
C SER A 288 -24.38 -18.87 18.31
#